data_AF-A0A6P1BX89-F1
#
_entry.id   AF-A0A6P1BX89-F1
#
_cell.length_a   1.000
_cell.length_b   1.000
_cell.length_c   1.000
_cell.angle_alpha   90.00
_cell.angle_beta   90.00
_cell.angle_gamma   90.00
#
_symmetry.space_group_name_H-M   'P 1'
#
loop_
_entity.id
_entity.type
_entity.pdbx_description
1 polymer ?
#
loop_
_entity_poly.entity_id
_entity_poly.type
_entity_poly.pdbx_seq_one_letter_code
_entity_poly.pdbx_strand_id
1 'polypeptide(L)'
;QANLVPEELVHRVIVRESKYQPHLIGRGGAIGMMQIKLATARGVGYTGTAEGLRDAATNLKYGVKYLAGAYRAANGDHDRAVRYFAGGYYYVAKRQRGGHLKEAKHGGAGAPPKELARQDQMSDQLTVDPAEPKPEQAAK
;
A
#
# COMPACT_ATOMS: atom_id res chain seq x y z
N GLN A 1 6.17 14.36 -4.44
CA GLN A 1 6.98 13.29 -5.07
C GLN A 1 6.17 11.99 -5.08
N ALA A 2 5.88 11.44 -6.27
CA ALA A 2 5.00 10.29 -6.42
C ALA A 2 5.74 8.97 -6.05
N ASN A 3 5.40 8.40 -4.90
CA ASN A 3 5.69 7.02 -4.50
C ASN A 3 7.16 6.53 -4.47
N LEU A 4 8.16 7.40 -4.60
CA LEU A 4 9.59 7.04 -4.67
C LEU A 4 9.93 6.13 -5.86
N VAL A 5 9.20 6.25 -6.97
CA VAL A 5 9.48 5.52 -8.22
C VAL A 5 10.27 6.44 -9.15
N PRO A 6 11.43 6.00 -9.69
CA PRO A 6 12.17 6.78 -10.67
C PRO A 6 11.32 7.09 -11.91
N GLU A 7 11.38 8.32 -12.41
CA GLU A 7 10.62 8.76 -13.59
C GLU A 7 10.95 7.90 -14.82
N GLU A 8 12.23 7.58 -15.03
CA GLU A 8 12.68 6.69 -16.11
C GLU A 8 11.99 5.31 -16.07
N LEU A 9 11.75 4.76 -14.88
CA LEU A 9 11.06 3.48 -14.72
C LEU A 9 9.58 3.61 -15.14
N VAL A 10 8.94 4.73 -14.81
CA VAL A 10 7.56 5.02 -15.25
C VAL A 10 7.50 5.10 -16.77
N HIS A 11 8.40 5.87 -17.41
CA HIS A 11 8.47 5.98 -18.86
C HIS A 11 8.69 4.64 -19.54
N ARG A 12 9.62 3.83 -19.01
CA ARG A 12 9.90 2.49 -19.54
C ARG A 12 8.67 1.58 -19.52
N VAL A 13 7.89 1.62 -18.44
CA VAL A 13 6.64 0.86 -18.35
C VAL A 13 5.63 1.38 -19.37
N ILE A 14 5.41 2.70 -19.45
CA ILE A 14 4.44 3.27 -20.42
C ILE A 14 4.79 2.89 -21.87
N VAL A 15 6.07 2.98 -22.26
CA VAL A 15 6.51 2.63 -23.61
C VAL A 15 6.25 1.16 -23.92
N ARG A 16 6.54 0.27 -22.96
CA ARG A 16 6.32 -1.17 -23.10
C ARG A 16 4.85 -1.53 -23.19
N GLU A 17 4.01 -0.89 -22.39
CA GLU A 17 2.59 -1.25 -22.24
C GLU A 17 1.71 -0.66 -23.36
N SER A 18 1.88 0.62 -23.71
CA SER A 18 0.99 1.26 -24.69
C SER A 18 1.64 2.25 -25.64
N LYS A 19 2.95 2.51 -25.53
CA LYS A 19 3.61 3.59 -26.30
C LYS A 19 2.90 4.94 -26.13
N TYR A 20 2.49 5.27 -24.90
CA TYR A 20 1.76 6.49 -24.54
C TYR A 20 0.33 6.61 -25.09
N GLN A 21 -0.29 5.51 -25.54
CA GLN A 21 -1.68 5.53 -25.99
C GLN A 21 -2.65 5.40 -24.80
N PRO A 22 -3.46 6.43 -24.45
CA PRO A 22 -4.30 6.42 -23.24
C PRO A 22 -5.61 5.66 -23.40
N HIS A 23 -6.06 5.41 -24.63
CA HIS A 23 -7.35 4.76 -24.90
C HIS A 23 -7.20 3.28 -25.29
N LEU A 24 -5.98 2.74 -25.21
CA LEU A 24 -5.68 1.36 -25.60
C LEU A 24 -6.36 0.36 -24.67
N ILE A 25 -7.01 -0.65 -25.23
CA ILE A 25 -7.51 -1.81 -24.50
C ILE A 25 -6.71 -3.02 -24.94
N GLY A 26 -5.90 -3.55 -24.03
CA GLY A 26 -5.07 -4.71 -24.31
C GLY A 26 -5.74 -6.03 -23.93
N ARG A 27 -4.93 -7.09 -23.96
CA ARG A 27 -5.40 -8.45 -23.66
C ARG A 27 -5.89 -8.57 -22.22
N GLY A 28 -6.96 -9.34 -22.04
CA GLY A 28 -7.50 -9.66 -20.72
C GLY A 28 -8.07 -8.46 -19.97
N GLY A 29 -8.52 -7.42 -20.69
CA GLY A 29 -9.18 -6.25 -20.10
C GLY A 29 -8.23 -5.26 -19.42
N ALA A 30 -6.96 -5.24 -19.84
CA ALA A 30 -6.02 -4.17 -19.48
C ALA A 30 -6.41 -2.87 -20.19
N ILE A 31 -6.35 -1.75 -19.48
CA ILE A 31 -6.88 -0.46 -19.96
C ILE A 31 -5.83 0.63 -19.83
N GLY A 32 -5.74 1.45 -20.86
CA GLY A 32 -5.08 2.74 -20.88
C GLY A 32 -3.55 2.72 -20.92
N MET A 33 -2.95 3.85 -20.56
CA MET A 33 -1.54 4.13 -20.84
C MET A 33 -0.55 3.16 -20.17
N MET A 34 -0.87 2.68 -18.98
CA MET A 34 -0.06 1.72 -18.23
C MET A 34 -0.65 0.30 -18.27
N GLN A 35 -1.67 0.06 -19.10
CA GLN A 35 -2.32 -1.25 -19.27
C GLN A 35 -2.66 -1.96 -17.95
N ILE A 36 -3.27 -1.24 -17.00
CA ILE A 36 -3.73 -1.82 -15.73
C ILE A 36 -5.14 -2.38 -15.85
N LYS A 37 -5.43 -3.47 -15.13
CA LYS A 37 -6.79 -4.03 -15.03
C LYS A 37 -7.59 -3.27 -13.98
N LEU A 38 -8.93 -3.25 -14.14
CA LEU A 38 -9.83 -2.65 -13.16
C LEU A 38 -9.64 -3.23 -11.75
N ALA A 39 -9.46 -4.55 -11.63
CA ALA A 39 -9.19 -5.21 -10.36
C ALA A 39 -7.89 -4.72 -9.70
N THR A 40 -6.83 -4.55 -10.50
CA THR A 40 -5.54 -4.02 -10.02
C THR A 40 -5.69 -2.58 -9.54
N ALA A 41 -6.35 -1.72 -10.32
CA ALA A 41 -6.61 -0.34 -9.94
C ALA A 41 -7.41 -0.26 -8.62
N ARG A 42 -8.45 -1.09 -8.47
CA ARG A 42 -9.23 -1.21 -7.23
C ARG A 42 -8.37 -1.66 -6.05
N GLY A 43 -7.46 -2.61 -6.26
CA GLY A 43 -6.50 -3.07 -5.25
C GLY A 43 -5.55 -1.98 -4.73
N VAL A 44 -5.40 -0.87 -5.46
CA VAL A 44 -4.62 0.32 -5.04
C VAL A 44 -5.48 1.57 -4.78
N GLY A 45 -6.80 1.37 -4.58
CA GLY A 45 -7.72 2.41 -4.12
C GLY A 45 -8.47 3.18 -5.21
N TYR A 46 -8.61 2.64 -6.42
CA TYR A 46 -9.51 3.20 -7.43
C TYR A 46 -10.96 2.75 -7.18
N THR A 47 -11.91 3.68 -7.18
CA THR A 47 -13.33 3.41 -6.93
C THR A 47 -14.21 3.62 -8.17
N GLY A 48 -13.64 4.08 -9.28
CA GLY A 48 -14.40 4.35 -10.51
C GLY A 48 -14.65 3.12 -11.38
N THR A 49 -15.14 3.38 -12.59
CA THR A 49 -15.48 2.37 -13.60
C THR A 49 -14.28 2.03 -14.47
N ALA A 50 -14.40 0.97 -15.28
CA ALA A 50 -13.39 0.63 -16.29
C ALA A 50 -13.14 1.78 -17.27
N GLU A 51 -14.18 2.53 -17.63
CA GLU A 51 -14.08 3.64 -18.57
C GLU A 51 -13.22 4.79 -18.05
N GLY A 52 -13.31 5.11 -16.74
CA GLY A 52 -12.43 6.12 -16.14
C GLY A 52 -10.95 5.77 -16.20
N LEU A 53 -10.57 4.52 -16.44
CA LEU A 53 -9.17 4.14 -16.67
C LEU A 53 -8.66 4.48 -18.08
N ARG A 54 -9.54 4.93 -18.99
CA ARG A 54 -9.15 5.48 -20.30
C ARG A 54 -8.68 6.93 -20.21
N ASP A 55 -8.96 7.61 -19.10
CA ASP A 55 -8.36 8.91 -18.81
C ASP A 55 -6.88 8.73 -18.44
N ALA A 56 -6.01 9.47 -19.15
CA ALA A 56 -4.56 9.31 -19.01
C ALA A 56 -4.09 9.61 -17.59
N ALA A 57 -4.59 10.70 -16.99
CA ALA A 57 -4.17 11.14 -15.66
C ALA A 57 -4.59 10.14 -14.58
N THR A 58 -5.82 9.64 -14.66
CA THR A 58 -6.35 8.59 -13.78
C THR A 58 -5.54 7.30 -13.94
N ASN A 59 -5.27 6.88 -15.16
CA ASN A 59 -4.49 5.68 -15.43
C ASN A 59 -3.07 5.77 -14.86
N LEU A 60 -2.38 6.90 -15.09
CA LEU A 60 -1.05 7.15 -14.55
C LEU A 60 -1.06 7.13 -13.02
N LYS A 61 -2.03 7.81 -12.39
CA LYS A 61 -2.14 7.91 -10.93
C LYS A 61 -2.20 6.53 -10.28
N TYR A 62 -3.03 5.63 -10.79
CA TYR A 62 -3.19 4.29 -10.21
C TYR A 62 -2.13 3.30 -10.71
N GLY A 63 -1.69 3.43 -11.95
CA GLY A 63 -0.60 2.61 -12.51
C GLY A 63 0.72 2.86 -11.79
N VAL A 64 1.08 4.12 -11.52
CA VAL A 64 2.30 4.46 -10.76
C VAL A 64 2.20 4.01 -9.30
N LYS A 65 1.01 4.05 -8.68
CA LYS A 65 0.80 3.45 -7.34
C LYS A 65 1.06 1.95 -7.34
N TYR A 66 0.56 1.24 -8.34
CA TYR A 66 0.79 -0.20 -8.48
C TYR A 66 2.27 -0.51 -8.79
N LEU A 67 2.90 0.26 -9.66
CA LEU A 67 4.34 0.17 -9.97
C LEU A 67 5.22 0.40 -8.74
N ALA A 68 4.84 1.31 -7.84
CA ALA A 68 5.56 1.50 -6.59
C ALA A 68 5.58 0.24 -5.70
N GLY A 69 4.48 -0.51 -5.68
CA GLY A 69 4.43 -1.81 -4.99
C GLY A 69 5.37 -2.83 -5.62
N ALA A 70 5.39 -2.91 -6.96
CA ALA A 70 6.31 -3.77 -7.70
C ALA A 70 7.78 -3.38 -7.49
N TYR A 71 8.08 -2.08 -7.49
CA TYR A 71 9.43 -1.54 -7.27
C TYR A 71 9.97 -1.86 -5.88
N ARG A 72 9.12 -1.74 -4.85
CA ARG A 72 9.46 -2.13 -3.47
C ARG A 72 9.70 -3.63 -3.37
N ALA A 73 8.82 -4.46 -3.95
CA ALA A 73 9.00 -5.91 -3.97
C ALA A 73 10.26 -6.33 -4.75
N ALA A 74 10.73 -5.49 -5.67
CA ALA A 74 11.94 -5.68 -6.43
C ALA A 74 13.21 -5.19 -5.72
N ASN A 75 13.12 -4.64 -4.51
CA ASN A 75 14.24 -4.01 -3.79
C ASN A 75 14.95 -2.93 -4.62
N GLY A 76 14.19 -2.13 -5.38
CA GLY A 76 14.73 -1.05 -6.20
C GLY A 76 15.28 -1.48 -7.58
N ASP A 77 15.23 -2.77 -7.92
CA ASP A 77 15.67 -3.27 -9.23
C ASP A 77 14.63 -2.94 -10.33
N HIS A 78 15.05 -2.18 -11.36
CA HIS A 78 14.18 -1.72 -12.43
C HIS A 78 13.66 -2.86 -13.31
N ASP A 79 14.53 -3.79 -13.72
CA ASP A 79 14.16 -4.90 -14.60
C ASP A 79 13.19 -5.84 -13.91
N ARG A 80 13.44 -6.11 -12.63
CA ARG A 80 12.58 -6.92 -11.79
C ARG A 80 11.26 -6.22 -11.50
N ALA A 81 11.26 -4.91 -11.28
CA ALA A 81 10.04 -4.12 -11.10
C ALA A 81 9.15 -4.18 -12.35
N VAL A 82 9.71 -4.06 -13.55
CA VAL A 82 8.96 -4.22 -14.81
C VAL A 82 8.35 -5.62 -14.93
N ARG A 83 9.13 -6.67 -14.62
CA ARG A 83 8.63 -8.06 -14.63
C ARG A 83 7.50 -8.26 -13.62
N TYR A 84 7.64 -7.70 -12.42
CA TYR A 84 6.65 -7.79 -11.35
C TYR A 84 5.38 -6.98 -11.64
N PHE A 85 5.51 -5.82 -12.27
CA PHE A 85 4.37 -5.04 -12.76
C PHE A 85 3.54 -5.87 -13.75
N ALA A 86 4.19 -6.48 -14.73
CA ALA A 86 3.54 -7.26 -15.78
C ALA A 86 2.96 -8.60 -15.29
N GLY A 87 3.71 -9.32 -14.47
CA GLY A 87 3.35 -10.67 -14.00
C GLY A 87 2.54 -10.70 -12.71
N GLY A 88 2.43 -9.57 -12.01
CA GLY A 88 1.80 -9.49 -10.69
C GLY A 88 2.80 -9.69 -9.55
N TYR A 89 2.98 -8.67 -8.71
CA TYR A 89 3.98 -8.70 -7.63
C TYR A 89 3.44 -9.29 -6.32
N TYR A 90 2.12 -9.42 -6.14
CA TYR A 90 1.54 -9.83 -4.86
C TYR A 90 2.01 -11.21 -4.39
N TYR A 91 2.20 -12.17 -5.31
CA TYR A 91 2.73 -13.49 -4.98
C TYR A 91 4.20 -13.44 -4.53
N VAL A 92 4.98 -12.52 -5.10
CA VAL A 92 6.37 -12.28 -4.71
C VAL A 92 6.43 -11.68 -3.32
N ALA A 93 5.66 -10.61 -3.08
CA ALA A 93 5.61 -9.95 -1.78
C ALA A 93 5.13 -10.90 -0.66
N LYS A 94 4.15 -11.77 -0.95
CA LYS A 94 3.69 -12.81 -0.01
C LYS A 94 4.80 -13.81 0.32
N ARG A 95 5.57 -14.25 -0.69
CA ARG A 95 6.68 -15.20 -0.50
C ARG A 95 7.81 -14.59 0.31
N GLN A 96 8.18 -13.33 0.04
CA GLN A 96 9.21 -12.61 0.79
C GLN A 96 8.81 -12.43 2.27
N ARG A 97 7.55 -12.08 2.55
CA ARG A 97 7.05 -12.06 3.94
C ARG A 97 7.15 -13.44 4.60
N GLY A 98 6.71 -14.50 3.93
CA GLY A 98 6.81 -15.88 4.46
C GLY A 98 8.26 -16.34 4.68
N GLY A 99 9.20 -15.90 3.85
CA GLY A 99 10.64 -16.15 4.00
C GLY A 99 11.23 -15.43 5.20
N HIS A 100 10.96 -14.13 5.34
CA HIS A 100 11.37 -13.34 6.51
C HIS A 100 10.82 -13.91 7.83
N LEU A 101 9.57 -14.39 7.85
CA LEU A 101 9.01 -15.07 9.03
C LEU A 101 9.71 -16.40 9.35
N LYS A 102 10.25 -17.12 8.35
CA LYS A 102 11.03 -18.34 8.58
C LYS A 102 12.43 -18.03 9.09
N GLU A 103 13.09 -17.01 8.55
CA GLU A 103 14.41 -16.52 9.00
C GLU A 103 14.34 -15.99 10.44
N ALA A 104 13.32 -15.18 10.76
CA ALA A 104 13.10 -14.67 12.12
C ALA A 104 12.84 -15.79 13.15
N LYS A 105 12.42 -16.99 12.72
CA LYS A 105 12.21 -18.15 13.60
C LYS A 105 13.41 -19.10 13.69
N HIS A 106 14.43 -18.96 12.83
CA HIS A 106 15.64 -19.79 12.85
C HIS A 106 16.90 -19.02 13.26
N GLY A 107 16.85 -17.69 13.39
CA GLY A 107 17.94 -16.84 13.89
C GLY A 107 17.68 -16.34 15.32
N GLY A 108 17.89 -17.19 16.31
CA GLY A 108 17.88 -16.78 17.72
C GLY A 108 19.21 -16.14 18.13
N ALA A 109 19.24 -14.81 18.24
CA ALA A 109 19.93 -14.02 19.28
C ALA A 109 19.98 -12.55 18.87
N GLY A 110 19.07 -11.74 19.41
CA GLY A 110 19.07 -10.30 19.25
C GLY A 110 17.83 -9.71 19.89
N ALA A 111 17.97 -9.25 21.13
CA ALA A 111 16.90 -8.75 22.00
C ALA A 111 15.97 -7.72 21.31
N PRO A 112 14.68 -7.65 21.70
CA PRO A 112 13.83 -6.54 21.28
C PRO A 112 14.31 -5.23 21.94
N PRO A 113 14.26 -4.08 21.24
CA PRO A 113 14.52 -2.79 21.87
C PRO A 113 13.50 -2.56 22.99
N LYS A 114 14.02 -2.39 24.20
CA LYS A 114 13.31 -1.78 25.32
C LYS A 114 13.09 -0.31 24.98
N GLU A 115 11.92 0.06 24.46
CA GLU A 115 11.29 1.34 24.82
C GLU A 115 9.87 1.40 24.25
N LEU A 116 8.91 0.90 25.01
CA LEU A 116 7.54 1.40 24.89
C LEU A 116 6.87 1.34 26.27
N ALA A 117 6.61 2.53 26.79
CA ALA A 117 5.47 2.87 27.64
C ALA A 117 5.18 1.89 28.79
N ARG A 118 5.90 2.07 29.90
CA ARG A 118 5.30 1.89 31.23
C ARG A 118 4.96 3.26 31.76
N GLN A 119 3.70 3.62 31.66
CA GLN A 119 2.99 4.51 32.60
C GLN A 119 1.56 4.57 32.12
N ASP A 120 0.76 3.64 32.64
CA ASP A 120 -0.52 3.94 33.28
C ASP A 120 -1.25 2.63 33.56
N GLN A 121 -2.06 2.64 34.61
CA GLN A 121 -2.97 1.57 35.05
C GLN A 121 -2.36 0.53 36.02
N MET A 122 -2.00 0.97 37.23
CA MET A 122 -2.13 0.11 38.42
C MET A 122 -2.24 0.96 39.69
N SER A 123 -3.46 1.37 40.01
CA SER A 123 -3.86 1.68 41.39
C SER A 123 -5.35 1.37 41.51
N ASP A 124 -5.63 0.10 41.76
CA ASP A 124 -6.95 -0.38 42.12
C ASP A 124 -7.01 -0.40 43.66
N GLN A 125 -8.02 0.32 44.17
CA GLN A 125 -8.73 0.12 45.45
C GLN A 125 -8.02 0.51 46.76
N LEU A 126 -8.49 1.62 47.34
CA LEU A 126 -8.92 1.63 48.73
C LEU A 126 -10.27 2.37 48.86
N THR A 127 -11.22 1.62 49.39
CA THR A 127 -12.62 1.91 49.75
C THR A 127 -12.86 3.24 50.46
N VAL A 128 -13.96 3.95 50.13
CA VAL A 128 -15.20 4.10 50.97
C VAL A 128 -16.24 5.01 50.28
N ASP A 129 -17.46 4.51 50.14
CA ASP A 129 -18.73 5.22 49.87
C ASP A 129 -19.19 6.10 51.07
N PRO A 130 -20.31 6.85 51.02
CA PRO A 130 -21.03 7.51 49.91
C PRO A 130 -21.47 8.96 50.25
N ALA A 131 -21.93 9.74 49.27
CA ALA A 131 -23.11 10.64 49.37
C ALA A 131 -23.24 11.60 48.15
N GLU A 132 -24.22 11.32 47.31
CA GLU A 132 -24.97 12.32 46.53
C GLU A 132 -25.85 13.20 47.46
N PRO A 133 -26.61 14.23 47.00
CA PRO A 133 -26.62 14.94 45.69
C PRO A 133 -26.76 16.50 45.83
N LYS A 134 -26.58 17.26 44.74
CA LYS A 134 -27.64 18.14 44.14
C LYS A 134 -27.13 19.08 43.01
N PRO A 135 -28.04 19.53 42.12
CA PRO A 135 -27.75 20.19 40.85
C PRO A 135 -27.97 21.72 40.92
N GLU A 136 -27.24 22.48 40.10
CA GLU A 136 -27.62 23.86 39.72
C GLU A 136 -26.84 24.24 38.45
N GLN A 137 -27.47 24.18 37.26
CA GLN A 137 -28.17 25.25 36.55
C GLN A 137 -27.32 26.47 36.14
N ALA A 138 -27.55 26.86 34.88
CA ALA A 138 -27.47 28.21 34.31
C ALA A 138 -26.04 28.79 34.08
N ALA A 139 -25.62 28.95 32.82
CA ALA A 139 -26.02 29.98 31.86
C ALA A 139 -25.00 31.14 31.80
N LYS A 140 -24.27 31.24 30.70
CA LYS A 140 -24.18 32.38 29.76
C LYS A 140 -22.89 32.29 28.96
#